data_AF-A0A433A9B6-F1
#
_entry.id   AF-A0A433A9B6-F1
#
_cell.length_a   1.000
_cell.length_b   1.000
_cell.length_c   1.000
_cell.angle_alpha   90.00
_cell.angle_beta   90.00
_cell.angle_gamma   90.00
#
_symmetry.space_group_name_H-M   'P 1'
#
loop_
_entity.id
_entity.type
_entity.pdbx_description
1 polymer ?
#
loop_
_entity_poly.entity_id
_entity_poly.type
_entity_poly.pdbx_seq_one_letter_code
_entity_poly.pdbx_strand_id
1 'polypeptide(L)'
;MVFWILVAVLVAGVTLAIMRPLMVPARPAGGIADADIAVYKDQLKEIASDAARGAIGVDEAESAKAEIARRLLRVTQDHPKIETAGDEKTRSRFITPVTIFTSIALPVASLGIYLAYGAPGMPAQPLSERIADASEASKPNDLVAKVEQRLRDHPEDGVGWDVIAPVYYAMGRYEDAAQAYRQAIQLLGENPKRLQGFANARIRLENGIVPDDARKALQRVIVLAPQTIEPRIWLALAKEQDGHLAEAAADYKSLIEQSPADAPWRKVLEERLANIDPAAAASVAKENKATESAPAASGAPSGPDASAVMSMNPEQRQAFITNMVEGLAARLKADGSDAAGWVKLIRAYQVLGRHDDAVKALNDARTNLKDNQVGLAQVEDLARQLGLGS
;
A
#
# COMPACT_ATOMS: atom_id res chain seq x y z
N MET A 1 5.88 34.82 8.06
CA MET A 1 6.70 36.00 7.72
C MET A 1 8.12 35.64 7.32
N VAL A 2 8.87 34.88 8.13
CA VAL A 2 10.24 34.43 7.79
C VAL A 2 10.33 33.69 6.44
N PHE A 3 9.37 32.81 6.14
CA PHE A 3 9.30 32.09 4.86
C PHE A 3 9.27 33.04 3.64
N TRP A 4 8.39 34.04 3.65
CA TRP A 4 8.26 35.00 2.55
C TRP A 4 9.51 35.86 2.37
N ILE A 5 10.20 36.20 3.46
CA ILE A 5 11.49 36.91 3.41
C ILE A 5 12.55 36.04 2.74
N LEU A 6 12.64 34.75 3.11
CA LEU A 6 13.58 33.81 2.50
C LEU A 6 13.31 33.61 1.00
N VAL A 7 12.06 33.48 0.59
CA VAL A 7 11.67 33.37 -0.82
C VAL A 7 12.03 34.64 -1.59
N ALA A 8 11.76 35.82 -1.03
CA ALA A 8 12.10 37.09 -1.68
C ALA A 8 13.62 37.25 -1.87
N VAL A 9 14.41 36.91 -0.85
CA VAL A 9 15.89 36.93 -0.93
C VAL A 9 16.40 35.92 -1.94
N LEU A 10 15.83 34.71 -1.99
CA LEU A 10 16.20 33.69 -2.96
C LEU A 10 15.91 34.12 -4.40
N VAL A 11 14.72 34.68 -4.66
CA VAL A 11 14.33 35.20 -5.98
C VAL A 11 15.26 36.35 -6.40
N ALA A 12 15.55 37.28 -5.49
CA ALA A 12 16.51 38.36 -5.75
C ALA A 12 17.92 37.84 -6.05
N GLY A 13 18.38 36.83 -5.30
CA GLY A 13 19.68 36.20 -5.51
C GLY A 13 19.79 35.50 -6.86
N VAL A 14 18.78 34.72 -7.24
CA VAL A 14 18.74 33.98 -8.51
C VAL A 14 18.66 34.93 -9.70
N THR A 15 17.79 35.93 -9.65
CA THR A 15 17.67 36.93 -10.73
C THR A 15 18.98 37.70 -10.93
N LEU A 16 19.65 38.11 -9.85
CA LEU A 16 20.93 38.80 -9.92
C LEU A 16 22.05 37.89 -10.47
N ALA A 17 22.08 36.61 -10.08
CA ALA A 17 23.05 35.64 -10.59
C ALA A 17 22.91 35.41 -12.11
N ILE A 18 21.68 35.31 -12.61
CA ILE A 18 21.38 35.14 -14.05
C ILE A 18 21.67 36.42 -14.84
N MET A 19 21.43 37.59 -14.24
CA MET A 19 21.67 38.89 -14.89
C MET A 19 23.13 39.29 -14.95
N ARG A 20 23.95 38.85 -13.99
CA ARG A 20 25.39 39.18 -13.92
C ARG A 20 26.15 38.97 -15.24
N PRO A 21 26.07 37.83 -15.95
CA PRO A 21 26.77 37.63 -17.22
C PRO A 21 26.28 38.54 -18.37
N LEU A 22 25.07 39.10 -18.27
CA LEU A 22 24.54 40.06 -19.26
C LEU A 22 24.95 41.51 -18.95
N MET A 23 25.38 41.79 -17.72
CA MET A 23 25.83 43.12 -17.28
C MET A 23 27.35 43.29 -17.36
N VAL A 24 28.11 42.19 -17.48
CA VAL A 24 29.55 42.26 -17.71
C VAL A 24 29.76 42.53 -19.21
N PRO A 25 30.32 43.70 -19.60
CA PRO A 25 30.67 43.94 -20.99
C PRO A 25 31.61 42.82 -21.46
N ALA A 26 31.37 42.29 -22.65
CA ALA A 26 32.30 41.34 -23.26
C ALA A 26 33.70 41.97 -23.18
N ARG A 27 34.65 41.27 -22.54
CA ARG A 27 36.04 41.69 -22.60
C ARG A 27 36.36 41.83 -24.08
N PRO A 28 36.81 42.99 -24.58
CA PRO A 28 37.26 43.06 -25.95
C PRO A 28 38.32 41.98 -26.07
N ALA A 29 38.07 41.00 -26.92
CA ALA A 29 39.12 40.08 -27.32
C ALA A 29 40.20 41.01 -27.87
N GLY A 30 41.31 41.18 -27.15
CA GLY A 30 42.46 41.93 -27.63
C GLY A 30 42.72 41.41 -29.03
N GLY A 31 42.53 42.29 -30.03
CA GLY A 31 42.48 41.87 -31.41
C GLY A 31 43.77 41.13 -31.76
N ILE A 32 43.74 40.30 -32.80
CA ILE A 32 44.92 39.59 -33.33
C ILE A 32 46.15 40.52 -33.40
N ALA A 33 45.93 41.80 -33.68
CA ALA A 33 46.91 42.89 -33.60
C ALA A 33 47.68 43.02 -32.27
N ASP A 34 47.02 42.96 -31.10
CA ASP A 34 47.68 43.10 -29.79
C ASP A 34 48.58 41.89 -29.48
N ALA A 35 48.17 40.70 -29.91
CA ALA A 35 48.98 39.49 -29.81
C ALA A 35 50.18 39.54 -30.76
N ASP A 36 49.99 39.98 -32.00
CA ASP A 36 51.06 40.13 -33.00
C ASP A 36 52.08 41.19 -32.57
N ILE A 37 51.63 42.32 -32.01
CA ILE A 37 52.51 43.37 -31.46
C ILE A 37 53.37 42.83 -30.30
N ALA A 38 52.82 41.96 -29.46
CA ALA A 38 53.57 41.34 -28.37
C ALA A 38 54.69 40.43 -28.90
N VAL A 39 54.39 39.62 -29.93
CA VAL A 39 55.38 38.73 -30.57
C VAL A 39 56.53 39.53 -31.21
N TYR A 40 56.23 40.62 -31.94
CA TYR A 40 57.28 41.44 -32.55
C TYR A 40 58.18 42.15 -31.53
N LYS A 41 57.65 42.51 -30.35
CA LYS A 41 58.47 43.09 -29.27
C LYS A 41 59.45 42.09 -28.67
N ASP A 42 59.05 40.83 -28.56
CA ASP A 42 59.94 39.78 -28.06
C ASP A 42 61.02 39.44 -29.09
N GLN A 43 60.71 39.42 -30.39
CA GLN A 43 61.70 39.23 -31.45
C GLN A 43 62.79 40.32 -31.46
N LEU A 44 62.43 41.59 -31.19
CA LEU A 44 63.41 42.68 -31.08
C LEU A 44 64.35 42.51 -29.87
N LYS A 45 63.83 41.98 -28.75
CA LYS A 45 64.66 41.69 -27.57
C LYS A 45 65.62 40.52 -27.83
N GLU A 46 65.17 39.50 -28.54
CA GLU A 46 65.98 38.34 -28.89
C GLU A 46 67.17 38.75 -29.77
N ILE A 47 66.93 39.53 -30.83
CA ILE A 47 68.00 40.05 -31.70
C ILE A 47 68.98 40.94 -30.92
N ALA A 48 68.49 41.77 -29.99
CA ALA A 48 69.35 42.58 -29.14
C ALA A 48 70.25 41.72 -28.23
N SER A 49 69.71 40.64 -27.68
CA SER A 49 70.46 39.66 -26.88
C SER A 49 71.50 38.90 -27.70
N ASP A 50 71.17 38.52 -28.92
CA ASP A 50 72.07 37.78 -29.82
C ASP A 50 73.23 38.66 -30.31
N ALA A 51 72.96 39.93 -30.60
CA ALA A 51 73.99 40.92 -30.90
C ALA A 51 74.91 41.16 -29.70
N ALA A 52 74.35 41.26 -28.48
CA ALA A 52 75.13 41.44 -27.25
C ALA A 52 76.04 40.24 -26.94
N ARG A 53 75.64 39.04 -27.37
CA ARG A 53 76.43 37.80 -27.23
C ARG A 53 77.38 37.55 -28.41
N GLY A 54 77.42 38.45 -29.40
CA GLY A 54 78.28 38.33 -30.58
C GLY A 54 77.89 37.21 -31.55
N ALA A 55 76.66 36.69 -31.45
CA ALA A 55 76.16 35.62 -32.32
C ALA A 55 75.80 36.13 -33.73
N ILE A 56 75.54 37.44 -33.87
CA ILE A 56 75.24 38.12 -35.14
C ILE A 56 76.07 39.41 -35.24
N GLY A 57 76.43 39.80 -36.45
CA GLY A 57 77.17 41.05 -36.69
C GLY A 57 76.35 42.28 -36.31
N VAL A 58 77.00 43.35 -35.85
CA VAL A 58 76.32 44.59 -35.41
C VAL A 58 75.49 45.20 -36.55
N ASP A 59 76.04 45.21 -37.76
CA ASP A 59 75.35 45.74 -38.95
C ASP A 59 74.16 44.87 -39.37
N GLU A 60 74.28 43.55 -39.24
CA GLU A 60 73.20 42.60 -39.49
C GLU A 60 72.07 42.76 -38.47
N ALA A 61 72.41 42.93 -37.18
CA ALA A 61 71.45 43.14 -36.10
C ALA A 61 70.65 44.44 -36.29
N GLU A 62 71.31 45.54 -36.67
CA GLU A 62 70.63 46.81 -36.95
C GLU A 62 69.71 46.70 -38.18
N SER A 63 70.13 45.97 -39.22
CA SER A 63 69.29 45.74 -40.40
C SER A 63 68.03 44.94 -40.08
N ALA A 64 68.16 43.88 -39.26
CA ALA A 64 67.05 43.02 -38.85
C ALA A 64 66.06 43.77 -37.94
N LYS A 65 66.56 44.57 -37.00
CA LYS A 65 65.71 45.45 -36.17
C LYS A 65 64.94 46.44 -37.03
N ALA A 66 65.58 47.06 -38.02
CA ALA A 66 64.93 48.05 -38.89
C ALA A 66 63.83 47.43 -39.77
N GLU A 67 63.96 46.16 -40.15
CA GLU A 67 62.93 45.43 -40.89
C GLU A 67 61.74 45.06 -40.00
N ILE A 68 61.97 44.53 -38.79
CA ILE A 68 60.90 44.21 -37.83
C ILE A 68 60.17 45.48 -37.41
N ALA A 69 60.87 46.59 -37.17
CA ALA A 69 60.25 47.87 -36.86
C ALA A 69 59.34 48.36 -38.00
N ARG A 70 59.74 48.18 -39.27
CA ARG A 70 58.89 48.47 -40.43
C ARG A 70 57.66 47.56 -40.52
N ARG A 71 57.81 46.27 -40.24
CA ARG A 71 56.69 45.31 -40.22
C ARG A 71 55.70 45.63 -39.10
N LEU A 72 56.19 45.97 -37.91
CA LEU A 72 55.36 46.40 -36.78
C LEU A 72 54.59 47.67 -37.11
N LEU A 73 55.25 48.68 -37.69
CA LEU A 73 54.59 49.91 -38.12
C LEU A 73 53.49 49.64 -39.15
N ARG A 74 53.72 48.73 -40.10
CA ARG A 74 52.74 48.34 -41.11
C ARG A 74 51.53 47.64 -40.49
N VAL A 75 51.73 46.70 -39.56
CA VAL A 75 50.63 46.06 -38.81
C VAL A 75 49.83 47.10 -38.01
N THR A 76 50.50 48.09 -37.39
CA THR A 76 49.80 49.17 -36.67
C THR A 76 49.09 50.17 -37.59
N GLN A 77 49.49 50.29 -38.86
CA GLN A 77 48.87 51.20 -39.85
C GLN A 77 47.74 50.53 -40.65
N ASP A 78 47.87 49.25 -41.01
CA ASP A 78 46.87 48.47 -41.76
C ASP A 78 45.69 48.00 -40.89
N HIS A 79 45.77 48.16 -39.57
CA HIS A 79 44.61 48.10 -38.70
C HIS A 79 43.98 49.49 -38.58
N PRO A 80 42.92 49.83 -39.34
CA PRO A 80 42.10 50.95 -38.93
C PRO A 80 41.67 50.66 -37.49
N LYS A 81 41.71 51.67 -36.61
CA LYS A 81 40.89 51.64 -35.39
C LYS A 81 39.53 51.17 -35.87
N ILE A 82 39.16 49.93 -35.57
CA ILE A 82 37.80 49.48 -35.83
C ILE A 82 37.00 50.38 -34.93
N GLU A 83 36.38 51.41 -35.51
CA GLU A 83 35.32 52.15 -34.89
C GLU A 83 34.17 51.15 -34.70
N THR A 84 34.25 50.33 -33.65
CA THR A 84 33.08 49.77 -32.99
C THR A 84 32.37 50.85 -32.16
N ALA A 85 32.54 52.12 -32.51
CA ALA A 85 31.86 53.25 -31.92
C ALA A 85 30.58 53.56 -32.71
N GLY A 86 29.68 52.57 -32.82
CA GLY A 86 28.41 52.76 -33.53
C GLY A 86 27.24 51.98 -32.92
N ASP A 87 27.46 50.74 -32.50
CA ASP A 87 26.33 49.85 -32.17
C ASP A 87 26.35 49.24 -30.75
N GLU A 88 27.50 49.17 -30.08
CA GLU A 88 27.56 48.66 -28.70
C GLU A 88 26.95 49.61 -27.66
N LYS A 89 27.19 50.93 -27.79
CA LYS A 89 26.61 51.93 -26.87
C LYS A 89 25.08 52.00 -26.95
N THR A 90 24.53 51.77 -28.14
CA THR A 90 23.08 51.77 -28.41
C THR A 90 22.44 50.47 -27.93
N ARG A 91 23.06 49.32 -28.22
CA ARG A 91 22.59 48.01 -27.76
C ARG A 91 22.67 47.86 -26.23
N SER A 92 23.72 48.36 -25.58
CA SER A 92 23.86 48.40 -24.12
C SER A 92 22.84 49.35 -23.45
N ARG A 93 22.61 50.55 -24.01
CA ARG A 93 21.66 51.52 -23.43
C ARG A 93 20.20 51.05 -23.43
N PHE A 94 19.79 50.21 -24.37
CA PHE A 94 18.42 49.68 -24.42
C PHE A 94 18.25 48.34 -23.68
N ILE A 95 19.28 47.50 -23.62
CA ILE A 95 19.17 46.19 -22.94
C ILE A 95 19.15 46.36 -21.41
N THR A 96 19.99 47.24 -20.83
CA THR A 96 20.06 47.44 -19.37
C THR A 96 18.75 47.90 -18.71
N PRO A 97 17.98 48.88 -19.24
CA PRO A 97 16.70 49.24 -18.63
C PRO A 97 15.64 48.15 -18.82
N VAL A 98 15.64 47.42 -19.95
CA VAL A 98 14.70 46.32 -20.21
C VAL A 98 14.95 45.14 -19.28
N THR A 99 16.21 44.83 -18.99
CA THR A 99 16.57 43.75 -18.08
C THR A 99 16.23 44.07 -16.62
N ILE A 100 16.46 45.31 -16.19
CA ILE A 100 16.02 45.80 -14.87
C ILE A 100 14.49 45.77 -14.77
N PHE A 101 13.80 46.29 -15.79
CA PHE A 101 12.34 46.30 -15.83
C PHE A 101 11.77 44.88 -15.76
N THR A 102 12.30 43.95 -16.54
CA THR A 102 11.84 42.54 -16.55
C THR A 102 12.09 41.86 -15.19
N SER A 103 13.22 42.13 -14.55
CA SER A 103 13.56 41.54 -13.24
C SER A 103 12.62 41.99 -12.11
N ILE A 104 12.02 43.17 -12.24
CA ILE A 104 11.06 43.72 -11.25
C ILE A 104 9.62 43.39 -11.66
N ALA A 105 9.29 43.56 -12.95
CA ALA A 105 7.94 43.38 -13.46
C ALA A 105 7.48 41.93 -13.35
N LEU A 106 8.37 40.95 -13.58
CA LEU A 106 8.00 39.54 -13.57
C LEU A 106 7.61 39.03 -12.17
N PRO A 107 8.37 39.27 -11.08
CA PRO A 107 7.93 38.93 -9.72
C PRO A 107 6.67 39.69 -9.28
N VAL A 108 6.55 40.98 -9.63
CA VAL A 108 5.39 41.79 -9.26
C VAL A 108 4.12 41.30 -9.97
N ALA A 109 4.21 40.99 -11.26
CA ALA A 109 3.09 40.41 -12.02
C ALA A 109 2.71 39.02 -11.48
N SER A 110 3.69 38.17 -11.18
CA SER A 110 3.46 36.85 -10.56
C SER A 110 2.74 36.97 -9.21
N LEU A 111 3.19 37.88 -8.35
CA LEU A 111 2.55 38.15 -7.07
C LEU A 111 1.13 38.71 -7.25
N GLY A 112 0.92 39.62 -8.20
CA GLY A 112 -0.41 40.17 -8.52
C GLY A 112 -1.39 39.09 -8.99
N ILE A 113 -0.95 38.18 -9.87
CA ILE A 113 -1.75 37.04 -10.32
C ILE A 113 -2.08 36.11 -9.15
N TYR A 114 -1.10 35.80 -8.29
CA TYR A 114 -1.33 34.99 -7.10
C TYR A 114 -2.31 35.63 -6.11
N LEU A 115 -2.28 36.95 -5.94
CA LEU A 115 -3.23 37.65 -5.07
C LEU A 115 -4.64 37.72 -5.68
N ALA A 116 -4.77 37.81 -7.00
CA ALA A 116 -6.06 37.88 -7.69
C ALA A 116 -6.77 36.51 -7.80
N TYR A 117 -6.02 35.44 -8.05
CA TYR A 117 -6.58 34.11 -8.34
C TYR A 117 -6.15 33.02 -7.36
N GLY A 118 -5.11 33.26 -6.56
CA GLY A 118 -4.66 32.32 -5.53
C GLY A 118 -5.49 32.42 -4.26
N ALA A 119 -5.12 31.59 -3.29
CA ALA A 119 -5.77 31.55 -1.98
C ALA A 119 -4.80 32.00 -0.87
N PRO A 120 -4.48 33.31 -0.78
CA PRO A 120 -3.50 33.83 0.19
C PRO A 120 -3.94 33.65 1.65
N GLY A 121 -5.24 33.43 1.87
CA GLY A 121 -5.82 33.19 3.19
C GLY A 121 -5.90 31.72 3.61
N MET A 122 -5.49 30.75 2.77
CA MET A 122 -5.49 29.35 3.20
C MET A 122 -4.40 29.12 4.26
N PRO A 123 -4.75 28.58 5.44
CA PRO A 123 -3.77 28.18 6.42
C PRO A 123 -2.88 27.07 5.85
N ALA A 124 -1.61 27.06 6.25
CA ALA A 124 -0.70 25.98 5.87
C ALA A 124 -1.21 24.65 6.46
N GLN A 125 -1.31 23.61 5.65
CA GLN A 125 -1.65 22.26 6.11
C GLN A 125 -0.40 21.36 6.12
N PRO A 126 0.37 21.36 7.23
CA PRO A 126 1.53 20.49 7.36
C PRO A 126 1.10 19.01 7.30
N LEU A 127 2.01 18.15 6.85
CA LEU A 127 1.74 16.72 6.71
C LEU A 127 1.31 16.07 8.05
N SER A 128 1.85 16.56 9.17
CA SER A 128 1.53 16.08 10.52
C SER A 128 0.06 16.30 10.91
N GLU A 129 -0.53 17.46 10.59
CA GLU A 129 -1.94 17.75 10.89
C GLU A 129 -2.87 16.92 10.00
N ARG A 130 -2.52 16.72 8.72
CA ARG A 130 -3.29 15.86 7.81
C ARG A 130 -3.29 14.39 8.24
N ILE A 131 -2.18 13.90 8.78
CA ILE A 131 -2.09 12.54 9.33
C ILE A 131 -2.88 12.42 10.64
N ALA A 132 -2.85 13.45 11.49
CA ALA A 132 -3.64 13.48 12.73
C ALA A 132 -5.15 13.47 12.45
N ASP A 133 -5.62 14.30 11.53
CA ASP A 133 -7.04 14.33 11.12
C ASP A 133 -7.49 13.03 10.45
N ALA A 134 -6.63 12.42 9.62
CA ALA A 134 -6.90 11.13 9.01
C ALA A 134 -6.93 9.99 10.06
N SER A 135 -6.08 10.06 11.10
CA SER A 135 -6.06 9.11 12.20
C SER A 135 -7.26 9.25 13.14
N GLU A 136 -7.75 10.47 13.36
CA GLU A 136 -9.01 10.75 14.09
C GLU A 136 -10.21 10.22 13.30
N ALA A 137 -10.32 10.54 12.01
CA ALA A 137 -11.38 10.05 11.12
C ALA A 137 -11.36 8.52 10.89
N SER A 138 -10.26 7.84 11.25
CA SER A 138 -10.10 6.38 11.13
C SER A 138 -10.55 5.60 12.37
N LYS A 139 -11.09 6.25 13.41
CA LYS A 139 -11.75 5.52 14.51
C LYS A 139 -13.05 4.94 13.97
N PRO A 140 -13.26 3.60 13.96
CA PRO A 140 -14.49 2.99 13.45
C PRO A 140 -15.77 3.57 14.07
N ASN A 141 -15.68 4.06 15.31
CA ASN A 141 -16.78 4.70 16.02
C ASN A 141 -17.22 6.04 15.39
N ASP A 142 -16.30 6.82 14.81
CA ASP A 142 -16.63 8.12 14.21
C ASP A 142 -17.33 7.95 12.85
N LEU A 143 -17.01 6.88 12.11
CA LEU A 143 -17.73 6.49 10.90
C LEU A 143 -19.13 5.96 11.23
N VAL A 144 -19.26 5.15 12.27
CA VAL A 144 -20.58 4.70 12.75
C VAL A 144 -21.45 5.87 13.18
N ALA A 145 -20.90 6.85 13.91
CA ALA A 145 -21.64 8.04 14.33
C ALA A 145 -22.17 8.87 13.14
N LYS A 146 -21.39 8.99 12.06
CA LYS A 146 -21.82 9.66 10.81
C LYS A 146 -22.94 8.89 10.10
N VAL A 147 -22.83 7.57 10.02
CA VAL A 147 -23.88 6.72 9.43
C VAL A 147 -25.15 6.78 10.28
N GLU A 148 -25.02 6.72 11.59
CA GLU A 148 -26.13 6.89 12.54
C GLU A 148 -26.82 8.24 12.38
N GLN A 149 -26.07 9.33 12.26
CA GLN A 149 -26.66 10.65 12.02
C GLN A 149 -27.45 10.68 10.72
N ARG A 150 -26.86 10.18 9.63
CA ARG A 150 -27.56 10.08 8.35
C ARG A 150 -28.83 9.25 8.45
N LEU A 151 -28.81 8.12 9.16
CA LEU A 151 -29.99 7.26 9.33
C LEU A 151 -31.06 7.88 10.23
N ARG A 152 -30.69 8.81 11.13
CA ARG A 152 -31.67 9.64 11.86
C ARG A 152 -32.32 10.67 10.96
N ASP A 153 -31.54 11.29 10.08
CA ASP A 153 -32.04 12.32 9.15
C ASP A 153 -32.83 11.69 7.97
N HIS A 154 -32.46 10.46 7.59
CA HIS A 154 -33.03 9.67 6.48
C HIS A 154 -33.38 8.24 6.93
N PRO A 155 -34.44 8.06 7.74
CA PRO A 155 -34.83 6.75 8.24
C PRO A 155 -35.28 5.77 7.13
N GLU A 156 -35.64 6.29 5.96
CA GLU A 156 -36.01 5.52 4.77
C GLU A 156 -34.83 4.89 4.03
N ASP A 157 -33.58 5.21 4.40
CA ASP A 157 -32.37 4.67 3.77
C ASP A 157 -32.15 3.19 4.17
N GLY A 158 -32.93 2.30 3.55
CA GLY A 158 -32.86 0.86 3.78
C GLY A 158 -31.48 0.27 3.51
N VAL A 159 -30.72 0.84 2.57
CA VAL A 159 -29.35 0.41 2.25
C VAL A 159 -28.41 0.76 3.39
N GLY A 160 -28.54 1.96 3.97
CA GLY A 160 -27.79 2.36 5.14
C GLY A 160 -28.07 1.43 6.34
N TRP A 161 -29.32 1.05 6.57
CA TRP A 161 -29.69 0.07 7.61
C TRP A 161 -29.06 -1.32 7.36
N ASP A 162 -29.05 -1.79 6.11
CA ASP A 162 -28.47 -3.09 5.73
C ASP A 162 -26.94 -3.13 5.92
N VAL A 163 -26.28 -1.98 5.73
CA VAL A 163 -24.82 -1.83 5.89
C VAL A 163 -24.42 -1.70 7.36
N ILE A 164 -25.17 -0.94 8.16
CA ILE A 164 -24.79 -0.69 9.56
C ILE A 164 -25.08 -1.89 10.48
N ALA A 165 -26.09 -2.70 10.17
CA ALA A 165 -26.50 -3.84 10.99
C ALA A 165 -25.38 -4.84 11.33
N PRO A 166 -24.57 -5.35 10.36
CA PRO A 166 -23.44 -6.23 10.68
C PRO A 166 -22.33 -5.53 11.48
N VAL A 167 -22.17 -4.21 11.33
CA VAL A 167 -21.19 -3.43 12.10
C VAL A 167 -21.60 -3.37 13.57
N TYR A 168 -22.88 -3.10 13.85
CA TYR A 168 -23.40 -3.19 15.22
C TYR A 168 -23.22 -4.58 15.82
N TYR A 169 -23.47 -5.64 15.05
CA TYR A 169 -23.27 -7.00 15.52
C TYR A 169 -21.80 -7.28 15.88
N ALA A 170 -20.85 -6.85 15.05
CA ALA A 170 -19.42 -6.99 15.31
C ALA A 170 -18.95 -6.19 16.53
N MET A 171 -19.59 -5.05 16.81
CA MET A 171 -19.33 -4.22 17.99
C MET A 171 -19.99 -4.76 19.28
N GLY A 172 -20.76 -5.85 19.21
CA GLY A 172 -21.51 -6.38 20.35
C GLY A 172 -22.80 -5.60 20.68
N ARG A 173 -23.17 -4.62 19.84
CA ARG A 173 -24.42 -3.85 19.97
C ARG A 173 -25.57 -4.64 19.36
N TYR A 174 -25.92 -5.77 19.98
CA TYR A 174 -26.86 -6.75 19.41
C TYR A 174 -28.29 -6.21 19.28
N GLU A 175 -28.72 -5.34 20.19
CA GLU A 175 -30.02 -4.68 20.10
C GLU A 175 -30.10 -3.77 18.87
N ASP A 176 -29.12 -2.89 18.70
CA ASP A 176 -29.03 -2.00 17.54
C ASP A 176 -28.92 -2.79 16.22
N ALA A 177 -28.16 -3.88 16.22
CA ALA A 177 -28.05 -4.77 15.07
C ALA A 177 -29.41 -5.38 14.69
N ALA A 178 -30.16 -5.90 15.68
CA ALA A 178 -31.48 -6.48 15.44
C ALA A 178 -32.47 -5.42 14.92
N GLN A 179 -32.43 -4.19 15.45
CA GLN A 179 -33.25 -3.08 14.96
C GLN A 179 -32.89 -2.71 13.52
N ALA A 180 -31.59 -2.56 13.22
CA ALA A 180 -31.12 -2.20 11.89
C ALA A 180 -31.48 -3.27 10.85
N TYR A 181 -31.30 -4.57 11.15
CA TYR A 181 -31.76 -5.64 10.25
C TYR A 181 -33.27 -5.61 10.05
N ARG A 182 -34.06 -5.33 11.09
CA ARG A 182 -35.52 -5.22 10.98
C ARG A 182 -35.93 -4.07 10.04
N GLN A 183 -35.30 -2.90 10.18
CA GLN A 183 -35.54 -1.77 9.28
C GLN A 183 -35.14 -2.10 7.84
N ALA A 184 -33.97 -2.72 7.63
CA ALA A 184 -33.53 -3.17 6.31
C ALA A 184 -34.51 -4.18 5.68
N ILE A 185 -35.06 -5.11 6.46
CA ILE A 185 -36.07 -6.07 5.99
C ILE A 185 -37.37 -5.37 5.62
N GLN A 186 -37.82 -4.38 6.41
CA GLN A 186 -39.04 -3.61 6.12
C GLN A 186 -38.92 -2.77 4.86
N LEU A 187 -37.76 -2.14 4.63
CA LEU A 187 -37.54 -1.21 3.52
C LEU A 187 -37.09 -1.89 2.22
N LEU A 188 -36.23 -2.91 2.32
CA LEU A 188 -35.61 -3.58 1.17
C LEU A 188 -36.11 -5.01 0.95
N GLY A 189 -36.99 -5.50 1.82
CA GLY A 189 -37.52 -6.86 1.77
C GLY A 189 -36.61 -7.92 2.40
N GLU A 190 -37.21 -9.10 2.54
CA GLU A 190 -36.56 -10.30 3.07
C GLU A 190 -35.49 -10.84 2.13
N ASN A 191 -34.32 -11.17 2.68
CA ASN A 191 -33.35 -12.02 2.01
C ASN A 191 -32.65 -12.93 3.06
N PRO A 192 -32.02 -14.04 2.66
CA PRO A 192 -31.39 -14.97 3.60
C PRO A 192 -30.38 -14.30 4.54
N LYS A 193 -29.59 -13.35 4.04
CA LYS A 193 -28.53 -12.69 4.81
C LYS A 193 -29.10 -11.80 5.93
N ARG A 194 -30.13 -11.00 5.63
CA ARG A 194 -30.80 -10.11 6.59
C ARG A 194 -31.56 -10.89 7.63
N LEU A 195 -32.28 -11.93 7.22
CA LEU A 195 -33.03 -12.80 8.13
C LEU A 195 -32.08 -13.56 9.08
N GLN A 196 -30.97 -14.09 8.56
CA GLN A 196 -29.94 -14.73 9.38
C GLN A 196 -29.29 -13.74 10.35
N GLY A 197 -28.91 -12.55 9.86
CA GLY A 197 -28.31 -11.50 10.67
C GLY A 197 -29.24 -11.04 11.80
N PHE A 198 -30.53 -10.84 11.51
CA PHE A 198 -31.55 -10.52 12.50
C PHE A 198 -31.65 -11.62 13.57
N ALA A 199 -31.78 -12.88 13.15
CA ALA A 199 -31.89 -14.00 14.08
C ALA A 199 -30.65 -14.12 14.97
N ASN A 200 -29.44 -14.05 14.40
CA ASN A 200 -28.20 -14.12 15.14
C ASN A 200 -28.06 -12.96 16.14
N ALA A 201 -28.42 -11.74 15.75
CA ALA A 201 -28.44 -10.58 16.65
C ALA A 201 -29.41 -10.80 17.83
N ARG A 202 -30.63 -11.29 17.56
CA ARG A 202 -31.61 -11.61 18.61
C ARG A 202 -31.14 -12.72 19.54
N ILE A 203 -30.57 -13.80 19.01
CA ILE A 203 -30.04 -14.90 19.82
C ILE A 203 -28.89 -14.41 20.72
N ARG A 204 -27.98 -13.58 20.21
CA ARG A 204 -26.91 -12.99 21.02
C ARG A 204 -27.43 -12.05 22.10
N LEU A 205 -28.43 -11.23 21.76
CA LEU A 205 -29.09 -10.33 22.71
C LEU A 205 -29.72 -11.10 23.88
N GLU A 206 -30.32 -12.26 23.59
CA GLU A 206 -30.93 -13.15 24.60
C GLU A 206 -29.92 -14.19 25.16
N ASN A 207 -28.61 -13.94 25.07
CA ASN A 207 -27.55 -14.79 25.60
C ASN A 207 -27.60 -16.27 25.16
N GLY A 208 -27.98 -16.50 23.91
CA GLY A 208 -28.05 -17.84 23.31
C GLY A 208 -29.43 -18.49 23.39
N ILE A 209 -30.42 -17.86 24.03
CA ILE A 209 -31.82 -18.26 23.93
C ILE A 209 -32.33 -17.88 22.53
N VAL A 210 -33.13 -18.76 21.91
CA VAL A 210 -33.67 -18.55 20.56
C VAL A 210 -35.11 -18.03 20.64
N PRO A 211 -35.34 -16.71 20.61
CA PRO A 211 -36.68 -16.15 20.74
C PRO A 211 -37.55 -16.42 19.49
N ASP A 212 -38.87 -16.31 19.65
CA ASP A 212 -39.86 -16.62 18.61
C ASP A 212 -39.67 -15.86 17.30
N ASP A 213 -39.26 -14.60 17.38
CA ASP A 213 -38.99 -13.76 16.21
C ASP A 213 -37.74 -14.24 15.45
N ALA A 214 -36.69 -14.63 16.17
CA ALA A 214 -35.53 -15.28 15.58
C ALA A 214 -35.90 -16.62 14.94
N ARG A 215 -36.73 -17.45 15.59
CA ARG A 215 -37.19 -18.73 15.03
C ARG A 215 -37.91 -18.54 13.70
N LYS A 216 -38.86 -17.61 13.63
CA LYS A 216 -39.60 -17.30 12.40
C LYS A 216 -38.66 -16.85 11.28
N ALA A 217 -37.67 -16.02 11.60
CA ALA A 217 -36.66 -15.59 10.63
C ALA A 217 -35.81 -16.77 10.12
N LEU A 218 -35.33 -17.65 11.01
CA LEU A 218 -34.54 -18.83 10.64
C LEU A 218 -35.33 -19.84 9.80
N GLN A 219 -36.60 -20.07 10.13
CA GLN A 219 -37.49 -20.90 9.30
C GLN A 219 -37.62 -20.31 7.89
N ARG A 220 -37.74 -18.98 7.80
CA ARG A 220 -37.77 -18.29 6.51
C ARG A 220 -36.44 -18.41 5.75
N VAL A 221 -35.30 -18.37 6.44
CA VAL A 221 -33.98 -18.62 5.83
C VAL A 221 -33.94 -20.02 5.21
N ILE A 222 -34.44 -21.06 5.89
CA ILE A 222 -34.43 -22.43 5.34
C ILE A 222 -35.28 -22.55 4.08
N VAL A 223 -36.41 -21.82 4.01
CA VAL A 223 -37.25 -21.80 2.80
C VAL A 223 -36.52 -21.14 1.63
N LEU A 224 -35.79 -20.04 1.88
CA LEU A 224 -35.10 -19.27 0.84
C LEU A 224 -33.72 -19.85 0.46
N ALA A 225 -33.04 -20.48 1.40
CA ALA A 225 -31.70 -21.04 1.26
C ALA A 225 -31.62 -22.43 1.95
N PRO A 226 -32.18 -23.48 1.34
CA PRO A 226 -32.28 -24.81 1.97
C PRO A 226 -30.94 -25.46 2.31
N GLN A 227 -29.86 -25.02 1.65
CA GLN A 227 -28.51 -25.56 1.82
C GLN A 227 -27.78 -24.97 3.04
N THR A 228 -28.31 -23.93 3.68
CA THR A 228 -27.65 -23.31 4.84
C THR A 228 -27.89 -24.15 6.10
N ILE A 229 -26.80 -24.64 6.71
CA ILE A 229 -26.84 -25.54 7.87
C ILE A 229 -27.09 -24.76 9.17
N GLU A 230 -26.49 -23.58 9.33
CA GLU A 230 -26.56 -22.78 10.57
C GLU A 230 -27.99 -22.55 11.11
N PRO A 231 -29.01 -22.17 10.30
CA PRO A 231 -30.38 -22.03 10.80
C PRO A 231 -30.96 -23.31 11.39
N ARG A 232 -30.61 -24.47 10.84
CA ARG A 232 -31.09 -25.76 11.33
C ARG A 232 -30.53 -26.07 12.71
N ILE A 233 -29.26 -25.72 12.95
CA ILE A 233 -28.62 -25.86 14.26
C ILE A 233 -29.34 -25.01 15.30
N TRP A 234 -29.62 -23.73 14.99
CA TRP A 234 -30.33 -22.85 15.91
C TRP A 234 -31.77 -23.29 16.19
N LEU A 235 -32.48 -23.83 15.19
CA LEU A 235 -33.83 -24.35 15.40
C LEU A 235 -33.84 -25.65 16.22
N ALA A 236 -32.86 -26.53 16.06
CA ALA A 236 -32.68 -27.70 16.91
C ALA A 236 -32.41 -27.30 18.38
N LEU A 237 -31.57 -26.28 18.58
CA LEU A 237 -31.34 -25.70 19.91
C LEU A 237 -32.62 -25.07 20.48
N ALA A 238 -33.43 -24.41 19.67
CA ALA A 238 -34.70 -23.85 20.13
C ALA A 238 -35.65 -24.96 20.62
N LYS A 239 -35.72 -26.10 19.93
CA LYS A 239 -36.50 -27.27 20.38
C LYS A 239 -35.97 -27.84 21.70
N GLU A 240 -34.65 -27.89 21.88
CA GLU A 240 -34.03 -28.28 23.15
C GLU A 240 -34.45 -27.33 24.28
N GLN A 241 -34.38 -26.02 24.05
CA GLN A 241 -34.76 -24.97 25.00
C GLN A 241 -36.24 -24.99 25.36
N ASP A 242 -37.11 -25.35 24.41
CA ASP A 242 -38.56 -25.50 24.60
C ASP A 242 -38.91 -26.82 25.33
N GLY A 243 -37.94 -27.72 25.57
CA GLY A 243 -38.16 -29.02 26.22
C GLY A 243 -38.62 -30.14 25.29
N HIS A 244 -38.66 -29.91 23.97
CA HIS A 244 -38.95 -30.93 22.95
C HIS A 244 -37.71 -31.79 22.67
N LEU A 245 -37.20 -32.47 23.71
CA LEU A 245 -35.90 -33.16 23.69
C LEU A 245 -35.83 -34.27 22.64
N ALA A 246 -36.91 -35.03 22.43
CA ALA A 246 -36.93 -36.10 21.44
C ALA A 246 -36.79 -35.56 19.99
N GLU A 247 -37.46 -34.43 19.69
CA GLU A 247 -37.35 -33.79 18.39
C GLU A 247 -36.00 -33.13 18.20
N ALA A 248 -35.45 -32.49 19.24
CA ALA A 248 -34.11 -31.92 19.23
C ALA A 248 -33.04 -32.99 19.02
N ALA A 249 -33.16 -34.15 19.68
CA ALA A 249 -32.24 -35.28 19.52
C ALA A 249 -32.26 -35.83 18.08
N ALA A 250 -33.45 -35.96 17.48
CA ALA A 250 -33.59 -36.37 16.08
C ALA A 250 -32.92 -35.36 15.12
N ASP A 251 -33.13 -34.07 15.34
CA ASP A 251 -32.51 -33.02 14.54
C ASP A 251 -30.98 -33.01 14.69
N TYR A 252 -30.45 -33.11 15.92
CA TYR A 252 -29.01 -33.18 16.16
C TYR A 252 -28.38 -34.41 15.50
N LYS A 253 -29.01 -35.58 15.62
CA LYS A 253 -28.55 -36.79 14.94
C LYS A 253 -28.47 -36.58 13.42
N SER A 254 -29.55 -36.07 12.82
CA SER A 254 -29.59 -35.78 11.39
C SER A 254 -28.52 -34.77 10.96
N LEU A 255 -28.26 -33.74 11.77
CA LEU A 255 -27.25 -32.73 11.49
C LEU A 255 -25.83 -33.28 11.59
N ILE A 256 -25.57 -34.17 12.55
CA ILE A 256 -24.28 -34.85 12.72
C ILE A 256 -24.03 -35.80 11.54
N GLU A 257 -25.02 -36.58 11.13
CA GLU A 257 -24.90 -37.51 10.00
C GLU A 257 -24.63 -36.80 8.65
N GLN A 258 -25.21 -35.62 8.45
CA GLN A 258 -25.04 -34.84 7.22
C GLN A 258 -23.80 -33.93 7.22
N SER A 259 -23.16 -33.72 8.37
CA SER A 259 -22.01 -32.82 8.48
C SER A 259 -20.69 -33.56 8.22
N PRO A 260 -19.67 -32.90 7.65
CA PRO A 260 -18.29 -33.40 7.64
C PRO A 260 -17.77 -33.69 9.05
N ALA A 261 -16.81 -34.60 9.17
CA ALA A 261 -16.21 -34.97 10.46
C ALA A 261 -15.42 -33.82 11.12
N ASP A 262 -14.88 -32.91 10.33
CA ASP A 262 -14.08 -31.76 10.75
C ASP A 262 -14.90 -30.47 10.96
N ALA A 263 -16.23 -30.54 10.82
CA ALA A 263 -17.10 -29.39 10.99
C ALA A 263 -16.99 -28.81 12.43
N PRO A 264 -16.70 -27.50 12.59
CA PRO A 264 -16.46 -26.89 13.91
C PRO A 264 -17.60 -27.04 14.91
N TRP A 265 -18.84 -27.13 14.43
CA TRP A 265 -20.04 -27.31 15.26
C TRP A 265 -20.33 -28.76 15.62
N ARG A 266 -19.72 -29.74 14.95
CA ARG A 266 -20.09 -31.17 15.09
C ARG A 266 -19.93 -31.67 16.52
N LYS A 267 -18.76 -31.43 17.14
CA LYS A 267 -18.48 -31.86 18.52
C LYS A 267 -19.51 -31.30 19.52
N VAL A 268 -19.89 -30.03 19.34
CA VAL A 268 -20.90 -29.38 20.19
C VAL A 268 -22.26 -30.06 20.03
N LEU A 269 -22.65 -30.46 18.82
CA LEU A 269 -23.89 -31.20 18.59
C LEU A 269 -23.84 -32.62 19.18
N GLU A 270 -22.71 -33.30 19.08
CA GLU A 270 -22.50 -34.63 19.68
C GLU A 270 -22.61 -34.58 21.22
N GLU A 271 -21.99 -33.57 21.85
CA GLU A 271 -22.09 -33.32 23.29
C GLU A 271 -23.52 -33.01 23.72
N ARG A 272 -24.22 -32.14 22.97
CA ARG A 272 -25.64 -31.83 23.23
C ARG A 272 -26.52 -33.05 23.09
N LEU A 273 -26.34 -33.84 22.03
CA LEU A 273 -27.07 -35.08 21.81
C LEU A 273 -26.82 -36.06 22.97
N ALA A 274 -25.57 -36.21 23.43
CA ALA A 274 -25.25 -37.06 24.57
C ALA A 274 -25.92 -36.61 25.87
N ASN A 275 -26.11 -35.30 26.07
CA ASN A 275 -26.77 -34.76 27.24
C ASN A 275 -28.29 -34.97 27.24
N ILE A 276 -28.95 -34.91 26.07
CA ILE A 276 -30.41 -35.00 25.96
C ILE A 276 -30.92 -36.40 25.62
N ASP A 277 -30.12 -37.21 24.91
CA ASP A 277 -30.42 -38.59 24.54
C ASP A 277 -29.13 -39.44 24.43
N PRO A 278 -28.64 -39.99 25.55
CA PRO A 278 -27.45 -40.84 25.56
C PRO A 278 -27.56 -42.08 24.67
N ALA A 279 -28.77 -42.61 24.45
CA ALA A 279 -28.99 -43.78 23.63
C ALA A 279 -28.84 -43.44 22.14
N ALA A 280 -29.40 -42.31 21.70
CA ALA A 280 -29.18 -41.79 20.36
C ALA A 280 -27.71 -41.45 20.12
N ALA A 281 -27.03 -40.82 21.08
CA ALA A 281 -25.59 -40.53 20.98
C ALA A 281 -24.75 -41.81 20.82
N ALA A 282 -25.06 -42.86 21.57
CA ALA A 282 -24.39 -44.16 21.45
C ALA A 282 -24.62 -44.81 20.07
N SER A 283 -25.79 -44.59 19.44
CA SER A 283 -26.06 -45.07 18.08
C SER A 283 -25.17 -44.39 17.04
N VAL A 284 -25.06 -43.05 17.10
CA VAL A 284 -24.24 -42.24 16.20
C VAL A 284 -22.75 -42.57 16.36
N ALA A 285 -22.29 -42.77 17.60
CA ALA A 285 -20.90 -43.15 17.87
C ALA A 285 -20.53 -44.56 17.35
N LYS A 286 -21.47 -45.51 17.37
CA LYS A 286 -21.26 -46.86 16.80
C LYS A 286 -21.22 -46.82 15.28
N GLU A 287 -22.07 -46.01 14.66
CA GLU A 287 -22.14 -45.86 13.21
C GLU A 287 -20.91 -45.14 12.64
N ASN A 288 -20.42 -44.10 13.32
CA ASN A 288 -19.16 -43.42 12.98
C ASN A 288 -17.93 -44.33 13.16
N LYS A 289 -17.90 -45.18 14.19
CA LYS A 289 -16.85 -46.19 14.34
C LYS A 289 -16.90 -47.25 13.24
N ALA A 290 -18.09 -47.64 12.78
CA ALA A 290 -18.23 -48.60 11.68
C ALA A 290 -17.75 -48.02 10.33
N THR A 291 -17.94 -46.72 10.09
CA THR A 291 -17.38 -46.01 8.91
C THR A 291 -15.89 -45.71 9.02
N GLU A 292 -15.32 -45.52 10.22
CA GLU A 292 -13.86 -45.49 10.45
C GLU A 292 -13.19 -46.88 10.34
N SER A 293 -13.94 -47.97 10.53
CA SER A 293 -13.43 -49.36 10.48
C SER A 293 -13.45 -49.99 9.08
N ALA A 294 -14.06 -49.36 8.09
CA ALA A 294 -13.91 -49.74 6.69
C ALA A 294 -12.55 -49.20 6.18
N PRO A 295 -11.74 -49.97 5.44
CA PRO A 295 -10.42 -49.50 5.00
C PRO A 295 -10.59 -48.42 3.93
N ALA A 296 -10.80 -47.18 4.37
CA ALA A 296 -10.69 -46.00 3.57
C ALA A 296 -9.20 -45.73 3.35
N ALA A 297 -8.71 -46.12 2.18
CA ALA A 297 -7.47 -45.65 1.62
C ALA A 297 -7.54 -44.13 1.37
N SER A 298 -7.32 -43.33 2.42
CA SER A 298 -7.05 -41.90 2.34
C SER A 298 -6.64 -41.39 3.71
N GLY A 299 -5.32 -41.45 3.98
CA GLY A 299 -4.73 -41.02 5.23
C GLY A 299 -4.86 -39.50 5.45
N ALA A 300 -5.55 -39.15 6.53
CA ALA A 300 -5.28 -37.94 7.30
C ALA A 300 -5.08 -38.41 8.76
N PRO A 301 -3.91 -38.18 9.38
CA PRO A 301 -3.81 -38.37 10.82
C PRO A 301 -4.62 -37.24 11.46
N SER A 302 -5.65 -37.60 12.23
CA SER A 302 -6.17 -36.73 13.29
C SER A 302 -4.97 -36.27 14.11
N GLY A 303 -4.75 -34.95 14.19
CA GLY A 303 -3.64 -34.39 14.94
C GLY A 303 -3.63 -34.93 16.38
N PRO A 304 -2.45 -35.19 16.98
CA PRO A 304 -2.38 -35.82 18.29
C PRO A 304 -3.00 -34.94 19.39
N ASP A 305 -3.51 -35.59 20.43
CA ASP A 305 -4.02 -34.95 21.65
C ASP A 305 -3.06 -33.86 22.14
N ALA A 306 -3.60 -32.67 22.40
CA ALA A 306 -2.83 -31.50 22.82
C ALA A 306 -2.00 -31.76 24.11
N SER A 307 -2.42 -32.72 24.93
CA SER A 307 -1.71 -33.17 26.13
C SER A 307 -0.39 -33.90 25.81
N ALA A 308 -0.33 -34.68 24.73
CA ALA A 308 0.87 -35.40 24.31
C ALA A 308 1.96 -34.45 23.78
N VAL A 309 1.56 -33.36 23.10
CA VAL A 309 2.48 -32.34 22.57
C VAL A 309 3.11 -31.50 23.68
N MET A 310 2.37 -31.26 24.77
CA MET A 310 2.88 -30.53 25.95
C MET A 310 3.92 -31.35 26.75
N SER A 311 3.84 -32.69 26.71
CA SER A 311 4.81 -33.57 27.39
C SER A 311 6.13 -33.79 26.63
N MET A 312 6.25 -33.35 25.37
CA MET A 312 7.48 -33.50 24.58
C MET A 312 8.54 -32.46 24.98
N ASN A 313 9.81 -32.88 24.97
CA ASN A 313 10.93 -31.95 25.13
C ASN A 313 11.09 -31.05 23.87
N PRO A 314 11.83 -29.92 23.95
CA PRO A 314 11.93 -28.98 22.84
C PRO A 314 12.43 -29.58 21.51
N GLU A 315 13.39 -30.51 21.58
CA GLU A 315 13.97 -31.18 20.41
C GLU A 315 12.97 -32.14 19.74
N GLN A 316 12.25 -32.93 20.55
CA GLN A 316 11.19 -33.82 20.08
C GLN A 316 10.04 -33.04 19.45
N ARG A 317 9.66 -31.90 20.06
CA ARG A 317 8.64 -31.01 19.51
C ARG A 317 9.08 -30.43 18.16
N GLN A 318 10.35 -30.05 18.04
CA GLN A 318 10.91 -29.53 16.78
C GLN A 318 10.93 -30.60 15.67
N ALA A 319 11.39 -31.81 15.98
CA ALA A 319 11.38 -32.94 15.05
C ALA A 319 9.95 -33.30 14.62
N PHE A 320 9.02 -33.27 15.57
CA PHE A 320 7.60 -33.51 15.31
C PHE A 320 6.99 -32.47 14.37
N ILE A 321 7.22 -31.17 14.62
CA ILE A 321 6.77 -30.09 13.74
C ILE A 321 7.38 -30.25 12.34
N THR A 322 8.66 -30.61 12.26
CA THR A 322 9.35 -30.81 10.98
C THR A 322 8.70 -31.93 10.18
N ASN A 323 8.45 -33.09 10.80
CA ASN A 323 7.79 -34.22 10.14
C ASN A 323 6.37 -33.87 9.68
N MET A 324 5.62 -33.08 10.47
CA MET A 324 4.29 -32.62 10.08
C MET A 324 4.32 -31.71 8.84
N VAL A 325 5.26 -30.76 8.81
CA VAL A 325 5.42 -29.81 7.71
C VAL A 325 5.87 -30.55 6.44
N GLU A 326 6.74 -31.54 6.57
CA GLU A 326 7.17 -32.39 5.45
C GLU A 326 6.02 -33.27 4.90
N GLY A 327 5.19 -33.83 5.78
CA GLY A 327 3.98 -34.55 5.38
C GLY A 327 2.99 -33.66 4.61
N LEU A 328 2.79 -32.42 5.07
CA LEU A 328 1.97 -31.43 4.38
C LEU A 328 2.57 -31.07 3.01
N ALA A 329 3.88 -30.85 2.93
CA ALA A 329 4.57 -30.55 1.68
C ALA A 329 4.45 -31.70 0.66
N ALA A 330 4.63 -32.95 1.11
CA ALA A 330 4.49 -34.12 0.24
C ALA A 330 3.05 -34.26 -0.29
N ARG A 331 2.04 -34.00 0.55
CA ARG A 331 0.64 -34.02 0.13
C ARG A 331 0.33 -32.94 -0.89
N LEU A 332 0.76 -31.70 -0.65
CA LEU A 332 0.53 -30.59 -1.59
C LEU A 332 1.26 -30.77 -2.91
N LYS A 333 2.36 -31.51 -2.92
CA LYS A 333 3.04 -31.92 -4.14
C LYS A 333 2.26 -32.97 -4.95
N ALA A 334 1.50 -33.82 -4.28
CA ALA A 334 0.65 -34.83 -4.92
C ALA A 334 -0.71 -34.24 -5.37
N ASP A 335 -1.28 -33.32 -4.58
CA ASP A 335 -2.50 -32.58 -4.89
C ASP A 335 -2.30 -31.09 -4.56
N GLY A 336 -1.96 -30.32 -5.59
CA GLY A 336 -1.61 -28.90 -5.47
C GLY A 336 -2.80 -27.94 -5.52
N SER A 337 -4.05 -28.44 -5.54
CA SER A 337 -5.25 -27.61 -5.67
C SER A 337 -5.67 -26.89 -4.37
N ASP A 338 -5.13 -27.30 -3.23
CA ASP A 338 -5.45 -26.76 -1.91
C ASP A 338 -4.69 -25.46 -1.58
N ALA A 339 -5.33 -24.33 -1.87
CA ALA A 339 -4.79 -23.00 -1.56
C ALA A 339 -4.57 -22.75 -0.06
N ALA A 340 -5.46 -23.27 0.80
CA ALA A 340 -5.32 -23.10 2.25
C ALA A 340 -4.13 -23.90 2.79
N GLY A 341 -3.88 -25.08 2.22
CA GLY A 341 -2.69 -25.88 2.49
C GLY A 341 -1.39 -25.16 2.13
N TRP A 342 -1.31 -24.55 0.94
CA TRP A 342 -0.14 -23.76 0.53
C TRP A 342 0.14 -22.58 1.46
N VAL A 343 -0.89 -21.85 1.88
CA VAL A 343 -0.77 -20.75 2.87
C VAL A 343 -0.20 -21.26 4.20
N LYS A 344 -0.69 -22.41 4.71
CA LYS A 344 -0.19 -23.01 5.95
C LYS A 344 1.27 -23.44 5.82
N LEU A 345 1.65 -24.05 4.69
CA LEU A 345 3.00 -24.52 4.43
C LEU A 345 4.02 -23.36 4.41
N ILE A 346 3.71 -22.28 3.70
CA ILE A 346 4.59 -21.09 3.60
C ILE A 346 4.80 -20.44 4.98
N ARG A 347 3.74 -20.29 5.78
CA ARG A 347 3.85 -19.79 7.15
C ARG A 347 4.68 -20.71 8.05
N ALA A 348 4.49 -22.02 7.93
CA ALA A 348 5.24 -22.99 8.73
C ALA A 348 6.75 -22.90 8.42
N TYR A 349 7.13 -22.80 7.15
CA TYR A 349 8.54 -22.62 6.78
C TYR A 349 9.14 -21.31 7.30
N GLN A 350 8.37 -20.21 7.30
CA GLN A 350 8.82 -18.94 7.89
C GLN A 350 9.06 -19.04 9.40
N VAL A 351 8.13 -19.64 10.14
CA VAL A 351 8.29 -19.85 11.59
C VAL A 351 9.50 -20.73 11.90
N LEU A 352 9.80 -21.70 11.03
CA LEU A 352 10.98 -22.57 11.13
C LEU A 352 12.29 -21.92 10.65
N GLY A 353 12.26 -20.67 10.16
CA GLY A 353 13.43 -19.98 9.61
C GLY A 353 13.92 -20.54 8.26
N ARG A 354 13.13 -21.41 7.61
CA ARG A 354 13.45 -22.05 6.32
C ARG A 354 13.01 -21.17 5.15
N HIS A 355 13.65 -20.01 5.02
CA HIS A 355 13.26 -18.98 4.04
C HIS A 355 13.26 -19.50 2.59
N ASP A 356 14.29 -20.25 2.18
CA ASP A 356 14.40 -20.79 0.83
C ASP A 356 13.28 -21.78 0.49
N ASP A 357 12.83 -22.56 1.47
CA ASP A 357 11.75 -23.52 1.29
C ASP A 357 10.38 -22.82 1.24
N ALA A 358 10.22 -21.70 1.97
CA ALA A 358 9.05 -20.85 1.84
C ALA A 358 8.94 -20.23 0.43
N VAL A 359 10.04 -19.79 -0.15
CA VAL A 359 10.07 -19.25 -1.53
C VAL A 359 9.79 -20.34 -2.57
N LYS A 360 10.35 -21.55 -2.39
CA LYS A 360 10.03 -22.69 -3.26
C LYS A 360 8.55 -23.06 -3.18
N ALA A 361 7.99 -23.17 -1.97
CA ALA A 361 6.59 -23.47 -1.76
C ALA A 361 5.66 -22.41 -2.38
N LEU A 362 6.05 -21.13 -2.33
CA LEU A 362 5.34 -20.04 -3.01
C LEU A 362 5.32 -20.22 -4.54
N ASN A 363 6.44 -20.59 -5.15
CA ASN A 363 6.52 -20.83 -6.59
C ASN A 363 5.74 -22.08 -7.03
N ASP A 364 5.77 -23.14 -6.21
CA ASP A 364 4.97 -24.34 -6.45
C ASP A 364 3.47 -24.03 -6.33
N ALA A 365 3.06 -23.24 -5.33
CA ALA A 365 1.68 -22.78 -5.17
C ALA A 365 1.21 -21.96 -6.38
N ARG A 366 2.02 -21.01 -6.88
CA ARG A 366 1.74 -20.25 -8.11
C ARG A 366 1.54 -21.15 -9.31
N THR A 367 2.29 -22.25 -9.38
CA THR A 367 2.22 -23.18 -10.50
C THR A 367 0.98 -24.07 -10.45
N ASN A 368 0.60 -24.54 -9.26
CA ASN A 368 -0.52 -25.45 -9.06
C ASN A 368 -1.88 -24.74 -8.96
N LEU A 369 -1.92 -23.48 -8.54
CA LEU A 369 -3.15 -22.70 -8.36
C LEU A 369 -3.50 -21.78 -9.55
N LYS A 370 -2.88 -21.98 -10.73
CA LYS A 370 -3.09 -21.11 -11.91
C LYS A 370 -4.57 -20.95 -12.29
N ASP A 371 -5.35 -22.02 -12.15
CA ASP A 371 -6.78 -22.05 -12.50
C ASP A 371 -7.68 -21.63 -11.32
N ASN A 372 -7.11 -21.44 -10.12
CA ASN A 372 -7.81 -21.00 -8.91
C ASN A 372 -7.40 -19.56 -8.54
N GLN A 373 -8.01 -18.57 -9.20
CA GLN A 373 -7.69 -17.15 -9.01
C GLN A 373 -7.86 -16.68 -7.56
N VAL A 374 -8.86 -17.19 -6.84
CA VAL A 374 -9.11 -16.84 -5.43
C VAL A 374 -8.00 -17.40 -4.54
N GLY A 375 -7.62 -18.66 -4.75
CA GLY A 375 -6.53 -19.29 -4.01
C GLY A 375 -5.17 -18.64 -4.28
N LEU A 376 -4.90 -18.30 -5.55
CA LEU A 376 -3.68 -17.61 -5.93
C LEU A 376 -3.58 -16.22 -5.26
N ALA A 377 -4.66 -15.45 -5.23
CA ALA A 377 -4.70 -14.16 -4.57
C ALA A 377 -4.39 -14.25 -3.06
N GLN A 378 -4.86 -15.30 -2.38
CA GLN A 378 -4.56 -15.54 -0.97
C GLN A 378 -3.08 -15.82 -0.71
N VAL A 379 -2.46 -16.63 -1.58
CA VAL A 379 -1.03 -16.96 -1.50
C VAL A 379 -0.15 -15.73 -1.80
N GLU A 380 -0.52 -14.91 -2.78
CA GLU A 380 0.20 -13.67 -3.12
C GLU A 380 0.07 -12.59 -2.04
N ASP A 381 -1.09 -12.49 -1.40
CA ASP A 381 -1.26 -11.58 -0.26
C ASP A 381 -0.36 -11.99 0.91
N LEU A 382 -0.30 -13.29 1.20
CA LEU A 382 0.61 -13.83 2.19
C LEU A 382 2.08 -13.54 1.83
N ALA A 383 2.47 -13.73 0.57
CA ALA A 383 3.83 -13.48 0.12
C ALA A 383 4.26 -12.01 0.35
N ARG A 384 3.36 -11.06 0.07
CA ARG A 384 3.58 -9.62 0.34
C ARG A 384 3.72 -9.33 1.83
N GLN A 385 2.87 -9.93 2.67
CA GLN A 385 2.93 -9.75 4.13
C GLN A 385 4.24 -10.29 4.73
N LEU A 386 4.75 -11.39 4.20
CA LEU A 386 5.96 -12.06 4.68
C LEU A 386 7.25 -11.55 4.03
N GLY A 387 7.17 -10.59 3.10
CA GLY A 387 8.34 -10.09 2.36
C GLY A 387 8.99 -11.15 1.47
N LEU A 388 8.24 -12.17 1.05
CA LEU A 388 8.71 -13.30 0.22
C LEU A 388 8.62 -13.01 -1.29
N GLY A 389 8.27 -11.78 -1.66
CA GLY A 389 8.16 -11.36 -3.06
C GLY A 389 9.53 -11.12 -3.69
N SER A 390 9.74 -11.71 -4.87
CA SER A 390 10.79 -11.31 -5.82
C SER A 390 10.48 -9.97 -6.45
#